data_AF-A0A916ZC84-F1
#
_entry.id   AF-A0A916ZC84-F1
#
_cell.length_a   1.000
_cell.length_b   1.000
_cell.length_c   1.000
_cell.angle_alpha   90.00
_cell.angle_beta   90.00
_cell.angle_gamma   90.00
#
_symmetry.space_group_name_H-M   'P 1'
#
loop_
_entity.id
_entity.type
_entity.pdbx_description
1 polymer ?
#
loop_
_entity_poly.entity_id
_entity_poly.type
_entity_poly.pdbx_seq_one_letter_code
_entity_poly.pdbx_strand_id
1 'polypeptide(L)'
;MITLKLQILLFSGSIVCFFVLVNLIRKYRLELKYSMLWLFIMLVVLILSVFPNAFVLISNVMGIEMPVNALFLLVSFILILIMFSLTATVSRSTIKIKEMSQEIGLLKYQIEQLESKNNDFVR
;
A
#
# COMPACT_ATOMS: atom_id res chain seq x y z
N MET A 1 -3.11 -32.37 8.09
CA MET A 1 -4.14 -32.00 7.08
C MET A 1 -4.83 -30.74 7.54
N ILE A 2 -4.93 -29.72 6.68
CA ILE A 2 -5.74 -28.53 6.97
C ILE A 2 -7.20 -28.96 7.07
N THR A 3 -7.89 -28.61 8.16
CA THR A 3 -9.29 -28.97 8.34
C THR A 3 -10.16 -28.19 7.34
N LEU A 4 -11.15 -28.87 6.72
CA LEU A 4 -12.06 -28.27 5.75
C LEU A 4 -12.72 -26.97 6.25
N LYS A 5 -12.96 -26.88 7.57
CA LYS A 5 -13.48 -25.67 8.24
C LYS A 5 -12.56 -24.46 8.03
N LEU A 6 -11.25 -24.63 8.18
CA LEU A 6 -10.27 -23.56 8.01
C LEU A 6 -10.17 -23.15 6.53
N GLN A 7 -10.24 -24.12 5.62
CA GLN A 7 -10.18 -23.84 4.18
C GLN A 7 -11.39 -23.04 3.69
N ILE A 8 -12.60 -23.39 4.13
CA ILE A 8 -13.83 -22.65 3.81
C ILE A 8 -13.77 -21.23 4.38
N LEU A 9 -13.27 -21.07 5.60
CA LEU A 9 -13.12 -19.76 6.24
C LEU A 9 -12.14 -18.88 5.45
N LEU A 10 -10.97 -19.40 5.09
CA LEU A 10 -9.96 -18.69 4.30
C LEU A 10 -10.46 -18.31 2.90
N PHE A 11 -11.18 -19.23 2.25
CA PHE A 11 -11.73 -19.00 0.92
C PHE A 11 -12.81 -17.90 0.93
N SER A 12 -13.76 -17.99 1.88
CA SER A 12 -14.80 -16.97 2.03
C SER A 12 -14.21 -15.59 2.38
N GLY A 13 -13.22 -15.55 3.27
CA GLY A 13 -12.51 -14.31 3.63
C GLY A 13 -11.78 -13.69 2.44
N SER A 14 -11.11 -14.50 1.62
CA SER A 14 -10.45 -14.03 0.39
C SER A 14 -11.45 -13.43 -0.61
N ILE A 15 -12.60 -14.07 -0.80
CA ILE A 15 -13.66 -13.56 -1.70
C ILE A 15 -14.19 -12.21 -1.21
N VAL A 16 -14.52 -12.10 0.08
CA VAL A 16 -15.03 -10.84 0.65
C VAL A 16 -14.00 -9.74 0.49
N CYS A 17 -12.74 -10.02 0.85
CA CYS A 17 -11.65 -9.06 0.72
C CYS A 17 -11.43 -8.63 -0.74
N PHE A 18 -11.57 -9.56 -1.69
CA PHE A 18 -11.45 -9.27 -3.12
C PHE A 18 -12.54 -8.29 -3.58
N PHE A 19 -13.80 -8.56 -3.23
CA PHE A 19 -14.92 -7.67 -3.56
C PHE A 19 -14.77 -6.28 -2.92
N VAL A 20 -14.35 -6.21 -1.67
CA VAL A 20 -14.09 -4.93 -0.97
C VAL A 20 -13.01 -4.13 -1.70
N LEU A 21 -11.90 -4.77 -2.07
CA LEU A 21 -10.81 -4.12 -2.81
C LEU A 21 -11.26 -3.61 -4.18
N VAL A 22 -11.96 -4.43 -4.96
CA VAL A 22 -12.51 -4.02 -6.28
C VAL A 22 -13.45 -2.83 -6.12
N ASN A 23 -14.30 -2.83 -5.08
CA ASN A 23 -15.22 -1.72 -4.82
C ASN A 23 -14.47 -0.44 -4.40
N LEU A 24 -13.40 -0.55 -3.60
CA LEU A 24 -12.55 0.59 -3.23
C LEU A 24 -11.84 1.21 -4.43
N ILE A 25 -11.37 0.37 -5.36
CA ILE A 25 -10.74 0.80 -6.63
C ILE A 25 -11.78 1.50 -7.52
N ARG A 26 -12.96 0.90 -7.69
CA ARG A 26 -14.05 1.47 -8.51
C ARG A 26 -14.56 2.81 -7.97
N LYS A 27 -14.45 3.06 -6.66
CA LYS A 27 -14.83 4.32 -6.01
C LYS A 27 -13.73 5.40 -6.06
N TYR A 28 -12.67 5.21 -6.85
CA TYR A 28 -11.55 6.16 -7.06
C TYR A 28 -10.85 6.63 -5.76
N ARG A 29 -10.92 5.85 -4.68
CA ARG A 29 -10.29 6.20 -3.39
C ARG A 29 -8.81 5.81 -3.31
N LEU A 30 -8.31 5.01 -4.25
CA LEU A 30 -6.93 4.54 -4.34
C LEU A 30 -6.36 4.93 -5.71
N GLU A 31 -5.18 5.55 -5.74
CA GLU A 31 -4.46 5.74 -7.01
C GLU A 31 -4.15 4.36 -7.62
N LEU A 32 -4.42 4.21 -8.93
CA LEU A 32 -4.24 2.98 -9.71
C LEU A 32 -2.89 2.28 -9.45
N LYS A 33 -1.83 3.04 -9.19
CA LYS A 33 -0.49 2.54 -8.86
C LYS A 33 -0.46 1.64 -7.61
N TYR A 34 -1.17 2.02 -6.54
CA TYR A 34 -1.21 1.23 -5.30
C TYR A 34 -2.17 0.06 -5.43
N SER A 35 -3.26 0.24 -6.17
CA SER A 35 -4.25 -0.80 -6.44
C SER A 35 -3.67 -1.98 -7.22
N MET A 36 -2.71 -1.75 -8.12
CA MET A 36 -2.11 -2.79 -8.95
C MET A 36 -1.34 -3.83 -8.11
N LEU A 37 -0.57 -3.36 -7.11
CA LEU A 37 0.14 -4.23 -6.16
C LEU A 37 -0.83 -5.05 -5.31
N TRP A 38 -1.90 -4.41 -4.81
CA TRP A 38 -2.91 -5.08 -3.99
C TRP A 38 -3.72 -6.13 -4.78
N LEU A 39 -4.07 -5.84 -6.04
CA LEU A 39 -4.74 -6.79 -6.93
C LEU A 39 -3.85 -8.02 -7.19
N PHE A 40 -2.55 -7.80 -7.42
CA PHE A 40 -1.60 -8.89 -7.62
C PHE A 40 -1.48 -9.78 -6.39
N ILE A 41 -1.34 -9.19 -5.20
CA ILE A 41 -1.25 -9.95 -3.93
C ILE A 41 -2.53 -10.76 -3.71
N MET A 42 -3.71 -10.15 -3.91
CA MET A 42 -4.98 -10.85 -3.75
C MET A 42 -5.15 -12.01 -4.72
N LEU A 43 -4.73 -11.84 -5.98
CA LEU A 43 -4.74 -12.91 -6.97
C LEU A 43 -3.86 -14.09 -6.50
N VAL A 44 -2.65 -13.79 -6.03
CA VAL A 44 -1.71 -14.80 -5.52
C VAL A 44 -2.30 -15.54 -4.31
N VAL A 45 -2.87 -14.82 -3.35
CA VAL A 45 -3.51 -15.40 -2.16
C VAL A 45 -4.72 -16.27 -2.53
N LEU A 46 -5.53 -15.83 -3.50
CA LEU A 46 -6.70 -16.59 -3.96
C LEU A 46 -6.29 -17.90 -4.62
N ILE A 47 -5.26 -17.88 -5.48
CA ILE A 47 -4.67 -19.09 -6.08
C ILE A 47 -4.13 -20.03 -5.00
N LEU A 48 -3.36 -19.49 -4.04
CA LEU A 48 -2.81 -20.26 -2.92
C LEU A 48 -3.92 -20.88 -2.06
N SER A 49 -5.06 -20.20 -1.86
CA SER A 49 -6.19 -20.72 -1.09
C SER A 49 -6.87 -21.92 -1.75
N VAL A 50 -6.82 -22.04 -3.09
CA VAL A 50 -7.39 -23.17 -3.83
C VAL A 50 -6.48 -24.40 -3.76
N PHE A 51 -5.16 -24.19 -3.68
CA PHE A 51 -4.16 -25.26 -3.70
C PHE A 51 -3.43 -25.42 -2.36
N PRO A 52 -3.98 -26.15 -1.38
CA PRO A 52 -3.34 -26.35 -0.08
C PRO A 52 -1.98 -27.06 -0.17
N ASN A 53 -1.75 -27.85 -1.23
CA ASN A 53 -0.47 -28.51 -1.50
C ASN A 53 0.66 -27.52 -1.81
N ALA A 54 0.36 -26.31 -2.29
CA ALA A 54 1.37 -25.28 -2.51
C ALA A 54 2.02 -24.83 -1.18
N PHE A 55 1.24 -24.76 -0.09
CA PHE A 55 1.78 -24.42 1.23
C PHE A 55 2.72 -25.49 1.76
N VAL A 56 2.42 -26.76 1.51
CA VAL A 56 3.27 -27.89 1.92
C VAL A 56 4.59 -27.89 1.15
N LEU A 57 4.57 -27.55 -0.15
CA LEU A 57 5.79 -27.40 -0.93
C LEU A 57 6.67 -26.27 -0.41
N ILE A 58 6.09 -25.09 -0.14
CA ILE A 58 6.83 -23.93 0.38
C ILE A 58 7.43 -24.25 1.76
N SER A 59 6.67 -24.88 2.64
CA SER A 59 7.15 -25.24 3.98
C SER A 59 8.29 -26.26 3.92
N ASN A 60 8.20 -27.25 3.03
CA ASN A 60 9.27 -28.24 2.85
C ASN A 60 10.55 -27.61 2.30
N VAL A 61 10.45 -26.69 1.34
CA VAL A 61 11.61 -25.96 0.80
C VAL A 61 12.24 -25.06 1.86
N MET A 62 11.42 -24.40 2.68
CA MET A 62 11.89 -23.53 3.76
C MET A 62 12.36 -24.29 5.02
N GLY A 63 12.12 -25.61 5.12
CA GLY A 63 12.44 -26.40 6.30
C GLY A 63 11.54 -26.11 7.51
N ILE A 64 10.31 -25.65 7.28
CA ILE A 64 9.36 -25.26 8.33
C ILE A 64 8.37 -26.41 8.59
N GLU A 65 8.27 -26.86 9.84
CA GLU A 65 7.43 -28.02 10.22
C GLU A 65 5.93 -27.81 9.96
N MET A 66 5.40 -26.62 10.28
CA MET A 66 3.99 -26.30 10.07
C MET A 66 3.82 -25.40 8.85
N PRO A 67 3.07 -25.82 7.80
CA PRO A 67 2.84 -25.01 6.60
C PRO A 67 2.25 -23.61 6.87
N VAL A 68 1.49 -23.48 7.95
CA VAL A 68 0.92 -22.21 8.41
C VAL A 68 2.01 -21.22 8.82
N ASN A 69 3.10 -21.68 9.45
CA ASN A 69 4.21 -20.81 9.87
C ASN A 69 5.00 -20.30 8.67
N ALA A 70 5.15 -21.12 7.63
CA ALA A 70 5.79 -20.70 6.37
C ALA A 70 4.98 -19.58 5.69
N LEU A 71 3.65 -19.73 5.67
CA LEU A 71 2.72 -18.71 5.18
C LEU A 71 2.84 -17.41 5.99
N PHE A 72 2.85 -17.53 7.32
CA PHE A 72 2.97 -16.38 8.21
C PHE A 72 4.28 -15.60 7.96
N LEU A 73 5.40 -16.31 7.79
CA LEU A 73 6.70 -15.71 7.49
C LEU A 73 6.67 -15.01 6.12
N LEU A 74 6.18 -15.68 5.08
CA LEU A 74 6.12 -15.14 3.73
C LEU A 74 5.24 -13.89 3.65
N VAL A 75 4.05 -13.93 4.25
CA VAL A 75 3.14 -12.77 4.32
C VAL A 75 3.77 -11.64 5.12
N SER A 76 4.41 -11.93 6.26
CA SER A 76 5.08 -10.91 7.06
C SER A 76 6.21 -10.21 6.28
N PHE A 77 7.00 -10.98 5.53
CA PHE A 77 8.06 -10.43 4.69
C PHE A 77 7.51 -9.52 3.58
N ILE A 78 6.47 -9.97 2.86
CA ILE A 78 5.78 -9.14 1.86
C ILE A 78 5.20 -7.87 2.50
N LEU A 79 4.61 -7.99 3.69
CA LEU A 79 4.04 -6.85 4.42
C LEU A 79 5.11 -5.80 4.74
N ILE A 80 6.29 -6.22 5.19
CA ILE A 80 7.41 -5.31 5.47
C ILE A 80 7.83 -4.57 4.20
N LEU A 81 7.92 -5.26 3.05
CA LEU A 81 8.25 -4.61 1.78
C LEU A 81 7.20 -3.57 1.36
N ILE A 82 5.92 -3.88 1.56
CA ILE A 82 4.81 -2.94 1.29
C ILE A 82 4.92 -1.72 2.21
N MET A 83 5.13 -1.94 3.51
CA MET A 83 5.28 -0.87 4.50
C MET A 83 6.47 0.03 4.19
N PHE A 84 7.58 -0.53 3.73
CA PHE A 84 8.73 0.24 3.28
C PHE A 84 8.41 1.10 2.04
N SER A 85 7.76 0.50 1.03
CA SER A 85 7.31 1.22 -0.18
C SER A 85 6.33 2.36 0.15
N LEU A 86 5.43 2.12 1.09
CA LEU A 86 4.48 3.12 1.58
C LEU A 86 5.20 4.26 2.31
N THR A 87 6.12 3.92 3.21
CA THR A 87 6.97 4.89 3.93
C THR A 87 7.78 5.75 2.94
N ALA A 88 8.39 5.14 1.93
CA ALA A 88 9.14 5.87 0.90
C ALA A 88 8.25 6.80 0.06
N THR A 89 7.02 6.37 -0.23
CA THR A 89 6.03 7.23 -0.91
C THR A 89 5.66 8.42 -0.04
N VAL A 90 5.27 8.18 1.21
CA VAL A 90 4.85 9.23 2.14
C VAL A 90 6.00 10.22 2.34
N SER A 91 7.23 9.74 2.50
CA SER A 91 8.42 10.58 2.61
C SER A 91 8.58 11.53 1.41
N ARG A 92 8.46 11.03 0.17
CA ARG A 92 8.51 11.88 -1.03
C ARG A 92 7.38 12.90 -1.08
N SER A 93 6.16 12.51 -0.68
CA SER A 93 5.03 13.43 -0.61
C SER A 93 5.26 14.53 0.44
N THR A 94 5.81 14.19 1.60
CA THR A 94 6.16 15.15 2.64
C THR A 94 7.19 16.17 2.17
N ILE A 95 8.21 15.72 1.42
CA ILE A 95 9.22 16.62 0.82
C ILE A 95 8.56 17.62 -0.13
N LYS A 96 7.71 17.14 -1.06
CA LYS A 96 6.99 18.01 -2.00
C LYS A 96 6.09 19.03 -1.28
N ILE A 97 5.36 18.61 -0.25
CA ILE A 97 4.53 19.51 0.55
C ILE A 97 5.39 20.60 1.21
N LYS A 98 6.57 20.24 1.72
CA LYS A 98 7.51 21.19 2.30
C LYS A 98 8.02 22.19 1.26
N GLU A 99 8.42 21.72 0.08
CA GLU A 99 8.89 22.57 -1.03
C GLU A 99 7.79 23.54 -1.48
N MET A 100 6.56 23.05 -1.72
CA MET A 100 5.42 23.90 -2.09
C MET A 100 5.10 24.94 -1.01
N SER A 101 5.20 24.59 0.27
CA SER A 101 5.01 25.52 1.38
C SER A 101 6.07 26.63 1.38
N GLN A 102 7.33 26.27 1.06
CA GLN A 102 8.42 27.23 0.92
C GLN A 102 8.23 28.16 -0.29
N GLU A 103 7.81 27.64 -1.44
CA GLU A 103 7.49 28.44 -2.62
C GLU A 103 6.38 29.45 -2.34
N ILE A 104 5.30 29.02 -1.66
CA ILE A 104 4.22 29.91 -1.24
C ILE A 104 4.74 31.00 -0.30
N GLY A 105 5.63 30.66 0.64
CA GLY A 105 6.26 31.62 1.54
C GLY A 105 7.08 32.67 0.80
N LEU A 106 7.91 32.25 -0.16
CA LEU A 106 8.72 33.14 -0.98
C LEU A 106 7.86 34.06 -1.85
N LEU A 107 6.81 33.52 -2.48
CA LEU A 107 5.87 34.30 -3.29
C LEU A 107 5.16 35.38 -2.47
N LYS A 108 4.70 35.05 -1.25
CA LYS A 108 4.08 36.03 -0.34
C LYS A 108 5.05 37.17 0.01
N TYR A 109 6.29 36.83 0.31
CA TYR A 109 7.33 37.82 0.62
C TYR A 109 7.63 38.75 -0.58
N GLN A 110 7.68 38.20 -1.80
CA GLN A 110 7.87 39.01 -3.01
C GLN A 110 6.71 39.98 -3.25
N ILE A 111 5.47 39.53 -3.02
CA ILE A 111 4.27 40.40 -3.13
C ILE A 111 4.36 41.56 -2.13
N GLU A 112 4.70 41.28 -0.86
CA GLU A 112 4.83 42.30 0.18
C GLU A 112 5.89 43.36 -0.17
N GLN A 113 7.02 42.95 -0.76
CA GLN A 113 8.05 43.89 -1.22
C GLN A 113 7.64 44.73 -2.44
N LEU A 114 6.84 44.16 -3.34
CA LEU A 114 6.30 44.91 -4.48
C LEU A 114 5.27 45.96 -4.01
N GLU A 115 4.43 45.60 -3.05
CA GLU A 115 3.44 46.52 -2.45
C GLU A 115 4.12 47.67 -1.70
N SER A 116 5.16 47.39 -0.90
CA SER A 116 5.91 48.43 -0.19
C SER A 116 6.60 49.40 -1.15
N LYS A 117 7.28 48.89 -2.19
CA LYS A 117 7.95 49.72 -3.20
C LYS A 117 6.97 50.57 -4.01
N ASN A 118 5.77 50.05 -4.29
CA ASN A 118 4.74 50.81 -4.99
C ASN A 118 4.19 51.96 -4.13
N ASN A 119 4.00 51.72 -2.82
CA ASN A 119 3.58 52.76 -1.88
C ASN A 119 4.63 53.88 -1.73
N ASP A 120 5.92 53.55 -1.81
CA ASP A 120 7.01 54.54 -1.80
C ASP A 120 7.07 55.36 -3.11
N PHE A 121 6.60 54.82 -4.24
CA PHE A 121 6.57 55.53 -5.52
C PHE A 121 5.37 56.48 -5.67
N VAL A 122 4.24 56.16 -5.02
CA VAL A 122 3.01 56.98 -5.08
C VAL A 122 3.06 58.19 -4.13
N ARG A 123 4.04 58.22 -3.22
CA ARG A 123 4.19 59.25 -2.18
C ARG A 123 5.19 60.34 -2.59
#